data_AF-A0A6B2G754-F1
#
_entry.id   AF-A0A6B2G754-F1
#
_cell.length_a   1.000
_cell.length_b   1.000
_cell.length_c   1.000
_cell.angle_alpha   90.00
_cell.angle_beta   90.00
_cell.angle_gamma   90.00
#
_symmetry.space_group_name_H-M   'P 1'
#
loop_
_entity.id
_entity.type
_entity.pdbx_description
1 polymer ?
#
loop_
_entity_poly.entity_id
_entity_poly.type
_entity_poly.pdbx_seq_one_letter_code
_entity_poly.pdbx_strand_id
1 'polypeptide(L)'
;NYKHLAIISIFTMPRFIDYFAIIGTNEEKYFNVQEGEELVPCVLHMTPQVEWKDFCFPPGFTQFCFPGRYELVTECPRPTFFSDVLTDVGGNRCHCAILLFYERTDPEKNLFIPKALTIVSQYAYNSNYKDILAAIFENLRNGSINRNLSNAENYIFQIIYNQHSPEPGSPKFSISLGSNRSTVYPPISPTIPATEESVATLLELVGIDRLIKLFGALLNDNRIVFLSKSYTYLDKCTHALISLIYPIKYKFVYIPILPKD
;
A
#
# COMPACT_ATOMS: atom_id res chain seq x y z
N ASN A 1 -17.40 33.42 31.24
CA ASN A 1 -16.15 32.79 31.75
C ASN A 1 -16.20 31.26 31.63
N TYR A 2 -16.27 30.74 30.41
CA TYR A 2 -16.01 29.33 30.12
C TYR A 2 -14.70 29.23 29.34
N LYS A 3 -13.59 29.50 30.05
CA LYS A 3 -12.26 29.08 29.64
C LYS A 3 -11.93 27.89 30.52
N HIS A 4 -12.19 26.67 30.05
CA HIS A 4 -11.57 25.49 30.62
C HIS A 4 -11.41 24.41 29.55
N LEU A 5 -10.13 24.04 29.36
CA LEU A 5 -9.66 22.75 28.87
C LEU A 5 -9.80 22.51 27.36
N ALA A 6 -9.17 23.38 26.56
CA ALA A 6 -8.46 22.88 25.38
C ALA A 6 -7.22 22.14 25.89
N ILE A 7 -7.34 20.84 26.11
CA ILE A 7 -6.19 19.95 26.12
C ILE A 7 -5.58 20.12 24.73
N ILE A 8 -4.49 20.86 24.65
CA ILE A 8 -3.62 20.88 23.47
C ILE A 8 -2.99 19.48 23.45
N SER A 9 -3.75 18.51 22.90
CA SER A 9 -3.13 17.43 22.17
C SER A 9 -2.25 18.13 21.15
N ILE A 10 -0.94 17.95 21.26
CA ILE A 10 -0.01 18.33 20.20
C ILE A 10 -0.44 17.47 19.02
N PHE A 11 -1.37 17.96 18.20
CA PHE A 11 -1.78 17.29 16.97
C PHE A 11 -0.54 17.28 16.08
N THR A 12 0.13 16.13 16.04
CA THR A 12 1.06 15.83 14.97
C THR A 12 0.27 15.95 13.67
N MET A 13 0.71 16.85 12.78
CA MET A 13 0.03 17.00 11.50
C MET A 13 0.05 15.66 10.77
N PRO A 14 -1.08 15.20 10.20
CA PRO A 14 -1.15 13.90 9.56
C PRO A 14 -0.17 13.86 8.40
N ARG A 15 0.64 12.80 8.33
CA ARG A 15 1.65 12.63 7.27
C ARG A 15 0.98 12.11 6.01
N PHE A 16 1.47 12.55 4.85
CA PHE A 16 0.99 12.01 3.57
C PHE A 16 1.49 10.59 3.32
N ILE A 17 2.72 10.30 3.76
CA ILE A 17 3.33 8.96 3.81
C ILE A 17 3.97 8.81 5.18
N ASP A 18 3.75 7.68 5.84
CA ASP A 18 4.38 7.41 7.13
C ASP A 18 5.70 6.68 6.96
N TYR A 19 5.75 5.68 6.08
CA TYR A 19 6.96 4.91 5.79
C TYR A 19 7.11 4.59 4.30
N PHE A 20 8.36 4.47 3.89
CA PHE A 20 8.78 3.80 2.67
C PHE A 20 9.69 2.63 3.05
N ALA A 21 9.53 1.48 2.41
CA ALA A 21 10.42 0.35 2.65
C ALA A 21 10.72 -0.43 1.36
N ILE A 22 11.87 -1.10 1.36
CA ILE A 22 12.26 -2.08 0.35
C ILE A 22 12.21 -3.44 1.03
N ILE A 23 11.38 -4.34 0.51
CA ILE A 23 11.20 -5.69 1.03
C ILE A 23 11.81 -6.69 0.04
N GLY A 24 12.51 -7.68 0.54
CA GLY A 24 13.12 -8.72 -0.28
C GLY A 24 13.83 -9.79 0.54
N THR A 25 14.83 -10.43 -0.05
CA THR A 25 15.67 -11.43 0.61
C THR A 25 17.09 -10.87 0.75
N ASN A 26 17.77 -11.17 1.86
CA ASN A 26 19.17 -10.79 2.05
C ASN A 26 20.08 -11.43 0.98
N GLU A 27 20.99 -10.64 0.43
CA GLU A 27 21.76 -11.05 -0.76
C GLU A 27 22.68 -12.25 -0.51
N GLU A 28 23.16 -12.41 0.72
CA GLU A 28 23.99 -13.55 1.14
C GLU A 28 23.27 -14.90 0.98
N LYS A 29 21.94 -14.91 0.93
CA LYS A 29 21.14 -16.11 0.70
C LYS A 29 21.01 -16.44 -0.79
N TYR A 30 21.20 -15.49 -1.72
CA TYR A 30 20.94 -15.71 -3.15
C TYR A 30 21.75 -16.86 -3.76
N PHE A 31 22.99 -17.03 -3.34
CA PHE A 31 23.92 -17.97 -3.96
C PHE A 31 23.62 -19.44 -3.63
N ASN A 32 22.87 -19.68 -2.55
CA ASN A 32 22.60 -21.02 -2.03
C ASN A 32 21.14 -21.47 -2.22
N VAL A 33 20.25 -20.59 -2.68
CA VAL A 33 18.82 -20.89 -2.80
C VAL A 33 18.57 -21.75 -4.04
N GLN A 34 17.95 -22.91 -3.83
CA GLN A 34 17.57 -23.81 -4.91
C GLN A 34 16.19 -23.43 -5.49
N GLU A 35 15.93 -23.85 -6.73
CA GLU A 35 14.61 -23.66 -7.35
C GLU A 35 13.53 -24.38 -6.52
N GLY A 36 12.48 -23.66 -6.13
CA GLY A 36 11.39 -24.18 -5.28
C GLY A 36 11.63 -24.11 -3.77
N GLU A 37 12.77 -23.56 -3.31
CA GLU A 37 12.99 -23.28 -1.89
C GLU A 37 12.19 -22.05 -1.45
N GLU A 38 11.45 -22.21 -0.34
CA GLU A 38 10.60 -21.15 0.20
C GLU A 38 11.43 -20.12 0.96
N LEU A 39 11.35 -18.87 0.52
CA LEU A 39 12.08 -17.76 1.11
C LEU A 39 11.23 -17.09 2.19
N VAL A 40 11.89 -16.35 3.08
CA VAL A 40 11.21 -15.50 4.07
C VAL A 40 11.54 -14.04 3.76
N PRO A 41 10.54 -13.20 3.42
CA PRO A 41 10.79 -11.81 3.08
C PRO A 41 11.13 -10.99 4.33
N CYS A 42 12.14 -10.12 4.21
CA CYS A 42 12.58 -9.19 5.25
C CYS A 42 12.61 -7.74 4.74
N VAL A 43 12.62 -6.81 5.69
CA VAL A 43 12.84 -5.38 5.40
C VAL A 43 14.32 -5.19 5.11
N LEU A 44 14.66 -4.87 3.85
CA LEU A 44 16.03 -4.56 3.42
C LEU A 44 16.39 -3.10 3.73
N HIS A 45 15.42 -2.22 3.60
CA HIS A 45 15.57 -0.79 3.87
C HIS A 45 14.23 -0.21 4.35
N MET A 46 14.28 0.75 5.26
CA MET A 46 13.10 1.49 5.73
C MET A 46 13.47 2.95 5.98
N THR A 47 12.60 3.85 5.53
CA THR A 47 12.65 5.28 5.80
C THR A 47 11.30 5.73 6.37
N PRO A 48 11.27 6.42 7.52
CA PRO A 48 12.40 6.67 8.42
C PRO A 48 12.94 5.39 9.07
N GLN A 49 14.19 5.42 9.54
CA GLN A 49 14.80 4.28 10.26
C GLN A 49 14.26 4.12 11.70
N VAL A 50 13.71 5.20 12.27
CA VAL A 50 13.09 5.20 13.60
C VAL A 50 11.59 5.30 13.43
N GLU A 51 10.86 4.43 14.12
CA GLU A 51 9.41 4.41 14.06
C GLU A 51 8.77 5.65 14.71
N TRP A 52 7.60 6.04 14.18
CA TRP A 52 6.81 7.12 14.75
C TRP A 52 6.15 6.67 16.05
N LYS A 53 6.08 7.57 17.03
CA LYS A 53 5.43 7.30 18.32
C LYS A 53 3.91 7.10 18.18
N ASP A 54 3.31 7.76 17.20
CA ASP A 54 1.87 7.77 16.94
C ASP A 54 1.44 6.71 15.92
N PHE A 55 2.38 6.10 15.18
CA PHE A 55 2.07 5.08 14.18
C PHE A 55 3.29 4.20 13.90
N CYS A 56 3.30 2.99 14.46
CA CYS A 56 4.39 2.02 14.28
C CYS A 56 4.39 1.38 12.89
N PHE A 57 5.55 0.85 12.47
CA PHE A 57 5.62 0.05 11.25
C PHE A 57 4.87 -1.28 11.48
N PRO A 58 3.97 -1.69 10.58
CA PRO A 58 3.11 -2.85 10.82
C PRO A 58 3.91 -4.17 10.92
N PRO A 59 3.78 -4.95 12.01
CA PRO A 59 4.47 -6.22 12.16
C PRO A 59 3.93 -7.26 11.17
N GLY A 60 4.81 -8.10 10.63
CA GLY A 60 4.44 -9.16 9.67
C GLY A 60 4.06 -8.66 8.27
N PHE A 61 4.09 -7.35 8.03
CA PHE A 61 3.73 -6.74 6.75
C PHE A 61 4.53 -7.29 5.54
N THR A 62 5.76 -7.76 5.76
CA THR A 62 6.63 -8.25 4.68
C THR A 62 6.01 -9.39 3.87
N GLN A 63 5.17 -10.24 4.48
CA GLN A 63 4.48 -11.33 3.79
C GLN A 63 3.40 -10.83 2.84
N PHE A 64 2.70 -9.74 3.21
CA PHE A 64 1.65 -9.13 2.40
C PHE A 64 2.18 -8.42 1.15
N CYS A 65 3.49 -8.12 1.09
CA CYS A 65 4.14 -7.64 -0.13
C CYS A 65 4.23 -8.69 -1.25
N PHE A 66 4.00 -9.97 -0.93
CA PHE A 66 4.13 -11.09 -1.87
C PHE A 66 2.90 -11.98 -1.80
N PRO A 67 1.79 -11.61 -2.47
CA PRO A 67 0.54 -12.37 -2.40
C PRO A 67 0.61 -13.76 -3.06
N GLY A 68 1.62 -13.99 -3.90
CA GLY A 68 1.94 -15.30 -4.47
C GLY A 68 2.93 -16.07 -3.59
N ARG A 69 3.53 -17.12 -4.16
CA ARG A 69 4.67 -17.78 -3.52
C ARG A 69 5.87 -16.84 -3.53
N TYR A 70 6.58 -16.77 -2.41
CA TYR A 70 7.84 -16.04 -2.32
C TYR A 70 8.99 -16.99 -2.68
N GLU A 71 9.17 -17.19 -3.99
CA GLU A 71 10.11 -18.16 -4.57
C GLU A 71 10.92 -17.54 -5.72
N LEU A 72 12.03 -18.19 -6.09
CA LEU A 72 12.75 -17.88 -7.31
C LEU A 72 11.92 -18.27 -8.54
N VAL A 73 12.00 -17.44 -9.57
CA VAL A 73 11.29 -17.67 -10.84
C VAL A 73 12.29 -17.68 -12.01
N THR A 74 11.99 -18.48 -13.03
CA THR A 74 12.84 -18.62 -14.23
C THR A 74 12.50 -17.62 -15.34
N GLU A 75 11.30 -17.05 -15.29
CA GLU A 75 10.84 -15.98 -16.18
C GLU A 75 10.70 -14.69 -15.39
N CYS A 76 11.17 -13.55 -15.92
CA CYS A 76 11.03 -12.25 -15.27
C CYS A 76 9.63 -11.67 -15.52
N PRO A 77 8.74 -11.65 -14.52
CA PRO A 77 7.41 -11.08 -14.67
C PRO A 77 7.48 -9.55 -14.73
N ARG A 78 6.43 -8.94 -15.29
CA ARG A 78 6.33 -7.47 -15.31
C ARG A 78 6.10 -6.93 -13.89
N PRO A 79 6.68 -5.76 -13.56
CA PRO A 79 6.36 -5.09 -12.31
C PRO A 79 4.86 -4.88 -12.16
N THR A 80 4.34 -5.19 -10.97
CA THR A 80 2.91 -5.19 -10.68
C THR A 80 2.63 -4.35 -9.44
N PHE A 81 1.70 -3.41 -9.57
CA PHE A 81 1.23 -2.59 -8.45
C PHE A 81 -0.05 -3.17 -7.86
N PHE A 82 -0.15 -3.17 -6.54
CA PHE A 82 -1.39 -3.43 -5.81
C PHE A 82 -1.38 -2.70 -4.46
N SER A 83 -2.54 -2.55 -3.86
CA SER A 83 -2.70 -2.04 -2.51
C SER A 83 -3.28 -3.10 -1.59
N ASP A 84 -2.91 -3.01 -0.33
CA ASP A 84 -3.44 -3.84 0.73
C ASP A 84 -3.76 -2.98 1.95
N VAL A 85 -4.54 -3.53 2.88
CA VAL A 85 -4.90 -2.86 4.12
C VAL A 85 -4.72 -3.81 5.28
N LEU A 86 -3.89 -3.40 6.23
CA LEU A 86 -3.73 -4.08 7.50
C LEU A 86 -4.60 -3.40 8.55
N THR A 87 -5.21 -4.20 9.42
CA THR A 87 -6.05 -3.70 10.51
C THR A 87 -5.37 -4.01 11.84
N ASP A 88 -5.19 -3.00 12.69
CA ASP A 88 -4.65 -3.20 14.04
C ASP A 88 -5.71 -3.73 15.02
N VAL A 89 -5.28 -4.01 16.25
CA VAL A 89 -6.19 -4.47 17.33
C VAL A 89 -7.24 -3.44 17.73
N GLY A 90 -7.04 -2.16 17.41
CA GLY A 90 -7.99 -1.07 17.64
C GLY A 90 -8.99 -0.88 16.49
N GLY A 91 -8.84 -1.64 15.39
CA GLY A 91 -9.64 -1.47 14.18
C GLY A 91 -9.19 -0.33 13.28
N ASN A 92 -8.02 0.28 13.55
CA ASN A 92 -7.43 1.28 12.67
C ASN A 92 -6.83 0.59 11.46
N ARG A 93 -6.89 1.29 10.32
CA ARG A 93 -6.40 0.78 9.04
C ARG A 93 -5.04 1.39 8.73
N CYS A 94 -4.16 0.53 8.26
CA CYS A 94 -2.86 0.84 7.71
C CYS A 94 -2.92 0.51 6.22
N HIS A 95 -2.85 1.52 5.39
CA HIS A 95 -2.87 1.41 3.93
C HIS A 95 -1.46 1.16 3.42
N CYS A 96 -1.32 0.13 2.60
CA CYS A 96 -0.06 -0.28 2.04
C CYS A 96 -0.18 -0.25 0.52
N ALA A 97 0.72 0.46 -0.14
CA ALA A 97 0.84 0.48 -1.58
C ALA A 97 2.14 -0.23 -1.96
N ILE A 98 2.04 -1.26 -2.80
CA ILE A 98 3.14 -2.17 -3.09
C ILE A 98 3.39 -2.18 -4.59
N LEU A 99 4.66 -2.01 -4.98
CA LEU A 99 5.15 -2.28 -6.33
C LEU A 99 6.08 -3.50 -6.26
N LEU A 100 5.55 -4.65 -6.69
CA LEU A 100 6.28 -5.90 -6.79
C LEU A 100 7.06 -5.94 -8.11
N PHE A 101 8.34 -6.27 -8.05
CA PHE A 101 9.22 -6.42 -9.19
C PHE A 101 10.23 -7.55 -8.94
N TYR A 102 11.03 -7.87 -9.96
CA TYR A 102 11.96 -8.99 -9.91
C TYR A 102 13.35 -8.53 -10.35
N GLU A 103 14.36 -8.98 -9.62
CA GLU A 103 15.76 -8.74 -9.94
C GLU A 103 16.45 -10.05 -10.31
N ARG A 104 17.44 -9.98 -11.20
CA ARG A 104 18.21 -11.15 -11.60
C ARG A 104 19.21 -11.52 -10.50
N THR A 105 19.25 -12.78 -10.09
CA THR A 105 20.15 -13.23 -9.01
C THR A 105 21.60 -13.38 -9.49
N ASP A 106 21.81 -13.92 -10.69
CA ASP A 106 23.11 -14.18 -11.30
C ASP A 106 23.04 -13.94 -12.82
N PRO A 107 24.03 -13.28 -13.46
CA PRO A 107 24.10 -13.16 -14.92
C PRO A 107 24.14 -14.50 -15.68
N GLU A 108 24.60 -15.59 -15.07
CA GLU A 108 24.71 -16.91 -15.68
C GLU A 108 23.46 -17.78 -15.46
N LYS A 109 22.75 -17.57 -14.35
CA LYS A 109 21.49 -18.27 -14.05
C LYS A 109 20.30 -17.40 -14.50
N ASN A 110 19.40 -17.94 -15.30
CA ASN A 110 18.13 -17.27 -15.62
C ASN A 110 17.15 -17.41 -14.44
N LEU A 111 17.55 -16.90 -13.28
CA LEU A 111 16.75 -16.90 -12.05
C LEU A 111 16.53 -15.46 -11.59
N PHE A 112 15.30 -15.19 -11.17
CA PHE A 112 14.88 -13.90 -10.68
C PHE A 112 14.28 -14.02 -9.28
N ILE A 113 14.61 -13.05 -8.44
CA ILE A 113 14.14 -12.94 -7.06
C ILE A 113 13.11 -11.82 -6.92
N PRO A 114 11.95 -12.07 -6.31
CA PRO A 114 10.98 -11.02 -6.01
C PRO A 114 11.50 -10.01 -4.97
N LYS A 115 11.30 -8.73 -5.28
CA LYS A 115 11.48 -7.57 -4.38
C LYS A 115 10.27 -6.65 -4.47
N ALA A 116 10.02 -5.88 -3.43
CA ALA A 116 8.91 -4.95 -3.38
C ALA A 116 9.35 -3.58 -2.87
N LEU A 117 8.91 -2.52 -3.56
CA LEU A 117 8.91 -1.17 -3.01
C LEU A 117 7.55 -0.94 -2.36
N THR A 118 7.53 -0.46 -1.12
CA THR A 118 6.29 -0.21 -0.39
C THR A 118 6.20 1.21 0.14
N ILE A 119 4.98 1.74 0.12
CA ILE A 119 4.56 2.90 0.91
C ILE A 119 3.56 2.41 1.94
N VAL A 120 3.76 2.79 3.20
CA VAL A 120 2.84 2.53 4.29
C VAL A 120 2.32 3.86 4.82
N SER A 121 1.01 3.99 4.94
CA SER A 121 0.38 5.18 5.50
C SER A 121 -0.95 4.92 6.19
N GLN A 122 -1.35 5.84 7.06
CA GLN A 122 -2.68 5.88 7.66
C GLN A 122 -3.80 6.29 6.67
N TYR A 123 -3.44 6.83 5.50
CA TYR A 123 -4.38 7.36 4.51
C TYR A 123 -4.32 6.62 3.18
N ALA A 124 -5.44 6.58 2.46
CA ALA A 124 -5.59 5.85 1.21
C ALA A 124 -5.42 6.78 -0.01
N TYR A 125 -4.17 7.01 -0.44
CA TYR A 125 -3.87 7.73 -1.68
C TYR A 125 -3.26 6.80 -2.75
N ASN A 126 -3.88 5.63 -2.96
CA ASN A 126 -3.34 4.52 -3.76
C ASN A 126 -2.84 4.94 -5.15
N SER A 127 -3.60 5.76 -5.86
CA SER A 127 -3.22 6.27 -7.19
C SER A 127 -1.95 7.12 -7.13
N ASN A 128 -1.84 8.02 -6.14
CA ASN A 128 -0.65 8.85 -5.96
C ASN A 128 0.55 8.03 -5.50
N TYR A 129 0.34 7.07 -4.59
CA TYR A 129 1.39 6.18 -4.13
C TYR A 129 1.94 5.30 -5.27
N LYS A 130 1.07 4.83 -6.17
CA LYS A 130 1.47 4.13 -7.39
C LYS A 130 2.40 4.97 -8.25
N ASP A 131 2.04 6.24 -8.50
CA ASP A 131 2.86 7.13 -9.32
C ASP A 131 4.23 7.37 -8.67
N ILE A 132 4.26 7.58 -7.34
CA ILE A 132 5.49 7.77 -6.57
C ILE A 132 6.39 6.53 -6.64
N LEU A 133 5.85 5.34 -6.38
CA LEU A 133 6.60 4.08 -6.45
C LEU A 133 7.12 3.81 -7.86
N ALA A 134 6.33 4.09 -8.89
CA ALA A 134 6.75 3.94 -10.29
C ALA A 134 7.91 4.88 -10.63
N ALA A 135 7.85 6.14 -10.18
CA ALA A 135 8.94 7.10 -10.38
C ALA A 135 10.23 6.66 -9.67
N ILE A 136 10.11 6.14 -8.45
CA ILE A 136 11.25 5.60 -7.70
C ILE A 136 11.84 4.38 -8.43
N PHE A 137 11.00 3.45 -8.86
CA PHE A 137 11.43 2.25 -9.58
C PHE A 137 12.20 2.59 -10.87
N GLU A 138 11.70 3.52 -11.67
CA GLU A 138 12.41 3.95 -12.90
C GLU A 138 13.75 4.62 -12.59
N ASN A 139 13.83 5.42 -11.52
CA ASN A 139 15.10 6.00 -11.08
C ASN A 139 16.11 4.94 -10.64
N LEU A 140 15.64 3.92 -9.91
CA LEU A 140 16.50 2.82 -9.46
C LEU A 140 17.02 1.99 -10.64
N ARG A 141 16.19 1.75 -11.67
CA ARG A 141 16.56 0.97 -12.86
C ARG A 141 17.63 1.65 -13.73
N ASN A 142 17.58 2.97 -13.87
CA ASN A 142 18.30 3.70 -14.93
C ASN A 142 19.74 4.14 -14.55
N GLY A 143 20.39 3.56 -13.54
CA GLY A 143 21.76 3.96 -13.19
C GLY A 143 22.48 3.12 -12.13
N SER A 144 23.54 3.69 -11.55
CA SER A 144 24.35 3.03 -10.51
C SER A 144 23.57 2.95 -9.19
N ILE A 145 23.31 1.72 -8.73
CA ILE A 145 22.42 1.37 -7.61
C ILE A 145 22.62 2.30 -6.39
N ASN A 146 23.87 2.53 -5.98
CA ASN A 146 24.18 3.32 -4.78
C ASN A 146 23.82 4.81 -4.91
N ARG A 147 24.07 5.44 -6.08
CA ARG A 147 23.71 6.86 -6.29
C ARG A 147 22.21 7.04 -6.45
N ASN A 148 21.55 6.08 -7.09
CA ASN A 148 20.10 6.13 -7.30
C ASN A 148 19.33 5.88 -6.02
N LEU A 149 19.84 5.02 -5.13
CA LEU A 149 19.23 4.81 -3.82
C LEU A 149 19.26 6.09 -2.99
N SER A 150 20.40 6.78 -2.87
CA SER A 150 20.47 8.04 -2.12
C SER A 150 19.57 9.14 -2.69
N ASN A 151 19.41 9.20 -4.03
CA ASN A 151 18.49 10.15 -4.66
C ASN A 151 17.03 9.81 -4.38
N ALA A 152 16.67 8.53 -4.49
CA ALA A 152 15.33 8.03 -4.16
C ALA A 152 15.00 8.21 -2.67
N GLU A 153 15.96 7.95 -1.79
CA GLU A 153 15.86 8.20 -0.35
C GLU A 153 15.61 9.68 -0.08
N ASN A 154 16.47 10.58 -0.58
CA ASN A 154 16.29 12.02 -0.37
C ASN A 154 14.92 12.49 -0.86
N TYR A 155 14.48 11.98 -2.01
CA TYR A 155 13.17 12.28 -2.54
C TYR A 155 12.02 11.83 -1.63
N ILE A 156 12.07 10.58 -1.14
CA ILE A 156 11.12 10.03 -0.18
C ILE A 156 11.17 10.77 1.15
N PHE A 157 12.36 11.11 1.66
CA PHE A 157 12.55 11.91 2.87
C PHE A 157 11.83 13.25 2.74
N GLN A 158 11.97 13.94 1.61
CA GLN A 158 11.26 15.19 1.38
C GLN A 158 9.74 15.01 1.42
N ILE A 159 9.21 13.91 0.89
CA ILE A 159 7.77 13.64 0.94
C ILE A 159 7.33 13.35 2.37
N ILE A 160 7.97 12.41 3.06
CA ILE A 160 7.59 11.96 4.40
C ILE A 160 7.61 13.12 5.41
N TYR A 161 8.65 13.95 5.37
CA TYR A 161 8.85 15.00 6.38
C TYR A 161 8.20 16.33 6.03
N ASN A 162 7.99 16.64 4.74
CA ASN A 162 7.49 17.95 4.32
C ASN A 162 6.10 17.91 3.66
N GLN A 163 5.51 16.73 3.42
CA GLN A 163 4.15 16.60 2.88
C GLN A 163 3.19 16.07 3.94
N HIS A 164 2.14 16.83 4.19
CA HIS A 164 1.06 16.46 5.09
C HIS A 164 -0.15 15.98 4.30
N SER A 165 -0.94 15.09 4.92
CA SER A 165 -2.23 14.71 4.39
C SER A 165 -3.12 15.97 4.31
N PRO A 166 -3.72 16.25 3.15
CA PRO A 166 -4.53 17.45 3.00
C PRO A 166 -5.79 17.39 3.87
N GLU A 167 -6.18 18.54 4.41
CA GLU A 167 -7.47 18.67 5.10
C GLU A 167 -8.63 18.52 4.09
N PRO A 168 -9.76 17.93 4.49
CA PRO A 168 -10.92 17.84 3.62
C PRO A 168 -11.38 19.22 3.11
N GLY A 169 -11.65 19.31 1.80
CA GLY A 169 -12.07 20.55 1.14
C GLY A 169 -10.94 21.54 0.81
N SER A 170 -9.69 21.23 1.17
CA SER A 170 -8.54 22.05 0.78
C SER A 170 -8.29 22.03 -0.73
N PRO A 171 -7.53 23.00 -1.29
CA PRO A 171 -7.15 22.98 -2.69
C PRO A 171 -6.28 21.76 -3.03
N LYS A 172 -6.43 21.24 -4.26
CA LYS A 172 -5.53 20.22 -4.79
C LYS A 172 -4.08 20.72 -4.83
N PHE A 173 -3.15 19.83 -4.57
CA PHE A 173 -1.71 20.09 -4.68
C PHE A 173 -1.05 19.02 -5.54
N SER A 174 0.18 19.27 -5.99
CA SER A 174 0.90 18.30 -6.83
C SER A 174 2.29 18.02 -6.27
N ILE A 175 2.64 16.74 -6.20
CA ILE A 175 3.95 16.23 -5.84
C ILE A 175 4.76 16.10 -7.13
N SER A 176 5.96 16.72 -7.17
CA SER A 176 6.86 16.63 -8.33
C SER A 176 7.54 15.26 -8.36
N LEU A 177 7.39 14.48 -9.43
CA LEU A 177 7.99 13.15 -9.64
C LEU A 177 9.09 13.24 -10.73
N GLY A 178 10.11 14.07 -10.52
CA GLY A 178 11.09 14.37 -11.57
C GLY A 178 10.47 15.18 -12.71
N SER A 179 10.32 14.57 -13.89
CA SER A 179 9.68 15.18 -15.07
C SER A 179 8.15 15.15 -15.03
N ASN A 180 7.55 14.31 -14.18
CA ASN A 180 6.11 14.18 -14.02
C ASN A 180 5.61 14.87 -12.74
N ARG A 181 4.30 14.98 -12.59
CA ARG A 181 3.66 15.44 -11.35
C ARG A 181 2.48 14.53 -11.03
N SER A 182 2.33 14.15 -9.76
CA SER A 182 1.12 13.48 -9.28
C SER A 182 0.27 14.47 -8.50
N THR A 183 -0.96 14.69 -8.95
CA THR A 183 -1.90 15.61 -8.30
C THR A 183 -2.70 14.86 -7.24
N VAL A 184 -2.62 15.34 -6.00
CA VAL A 184 -3.39 14.85 -4.88
C VAL A 184 -4.70 15.62 -4.81
N TYR A 185 -5.81 14.88 -4.78
CA TYR A 185 -7.14 15.43 -4.61
C TYR A 185 -7.58 15.25 -3.16
N PRO A 186 -7.73 16.33 -2.39
CA PRO A 186 -8.20 16.25 -1.02
C PRO A 186 -9.61 15.66 -0.95
N PRO A 187 -9.93 14.89 0.11
CA PRO A 187 -11.28 14.39 0.30
C PRO A 187 -12.26 15.56 0.42
N ILE A 188 -13.46 15.43 -0.12
CA ILE A 188 -14.49 16.49 -0.03
C ILE A 188 -15.04 16.58 1.41
N SER A 189 -15.09 15.44 2.10
CA SER A 189 -15.62 15.33 3.46
C SER A 189 -14.74 14.39 4.29
N PRO A 190 -14.60 14.63 5.61
CA PRO A 190 -13.85 13.75 6.51
C PRO A 190 -14.48 12.37 6.70
N THR A 191 -15.77 12.20 6.39
CA THR A 191 -16.50 10.97 6.71
C THR A 191 -16.98 10.19 5.49
N ILE A 192 -17.25 10.87 4.38
CA ILE A 192 -17.77 10.23 3.18
C ILE A 192 -16.60 9.51 2.48
N PRO A 193 -16.67 8.19 2.26
CA PRO A 193 -15.63 7.46 1.57
C PRO A 193 -15.49 7.95 0.12
N ALA A 194 -14.26 8.24 -0.30
CA ALA A 194 -13.95 8.46 -1.70
C ALA A 194 -13.89 7.09 -2.40
N THR A 195 -14.88 6.81 -3.25
CA THR A 195 -14.98 5.51 -3.95
C THR A 195 -14.48 5.56 -5.38
N GLU A 196 -14.38 6.75 -5.98
CA GLU A 196 -14.11 6.93 -7.42
C GLU A 196 -15.04 6.00 -8.24
N GLU A 197 -14.48 5.19 -9.14
CA GLU A 197 -15.20 4.21 -9.95
C GLU A 197 -15.44 2.86 -9.26
N SER A 198 -15.01 2.67 -8.00
CA SER A 198 -15.01 1.36 -7.34
C SER A 198 -16.41 0.78 -7.19
N VAL A 199 -17.40 1.60 -6.80
CA VAL A 199 -18.80 1.14 -6.65
C VAL A 199 -19.42 0.79 -8.00
N ALA A 200 -19.15 1.59 -9.03
CA ALA A 200 -19.59 1.29 -10.40
C ALA A 200 -18.96 -0.03 -10.90
N THR A 201 -17.66 -0.20 -10.66
CA THR A 201 -16.91 -1.42 -11.00
C THR A 201 -17.49 -2.64 -10.30
N LEU A 202 -17.78 -2.55 -8.99
CA LEU A 202 -18.40 -3.65 -8.25
C LEU A 202 -19.77 -4.00 -8.84
N LEU A 203 -20.62 -3.01 -9.09
CA LEU A 203 -21.94 -3.22 -9.67
C LEU A 203 -21.87 -3.86 -11.07
N GLU A 204 -20.94 -3.44 -11.91
CA GLU A 204 -20.71 -3.99 -13.24
C GLU A 204 -20.26 -5.47 -13.18
N LEU A 205 -19.36 -5.80 -12.26
CA LEU A 205 -18.81 -7.15 -12.13
C LEU A 205 -19.78 -8.16 -11.48
N VAL A 206 -20.51 -7.76 -10.44
CA VAL A 206 -21.38 -8.68 -9.69
C VAL A 206 -22.85 -8.61 -10.09
N GLY A 207 -23.31 -7.49 -10.65
CA GLY A 207 -24.72 -7.21 -10.89
C GLY A 207 -25.49 -6.83 -9.62
N ILE A 208 -26.61 -6.12 -9.79
CA ILE A 208 -27.39 -5.54 -8.68
C ILE A 208 -27.91 -6.60 -7.69
N ASP A 209 -28.39 -7.75 -8.19
CA ASP A 209 -28.99 -8.79 -7.34
C ASP A 209 -27.97 -9.41 -6.38
N ARG A 210 -26.73 -9.62 -6.85
CA ARG A 210 -25.65 -10.14 -6.01
C ARG A 210 -25.10 -9.07 -5.08
N LEU A 211 -25.06 -7.81 -5.53
CA LEU A 211 -24.65 -6.70 -4.68
C LEU A 211 -25.56 -6.54 -3.45
N ILE A 212 -26.88 -6.64 -3.63
CA ILE A 212 -27.84 -6.60 -2.51
C ILE A 212 -27.59 -7.75 -1.52
N LYS A 213 -27.30 -8.96 -2.03
CA LYS A 213 -26.96 -10.11 -1.18
C LYS A 213 -25.64 -9.90 -0.44
N LEU A 214 -24.62 -9.37 -1.10
CA LEU A 214 -23.33 -9.04 -0.48
C LEU A 214 -23.49 -7.98 0.60
N PHE A 215 -24.26 -6.93 0.33
CA PHE A 215 -24.59 -5.89 1.28
C PHE A 215 -25.32 -6.45 2.51
N GLY A 216 -26.35 -7.27 2.29
CA GLY A 216 -27.06 -7.96 3.36
C GLY A 216 -26.15 -8.90 4.15
N ALA A 217 -25.28 -9.67 3.49
CA ALA A 217 -24.32 -10.53 4.15
C ALA A 217 -23.34 -9.73 5.02
N LEU A 218 -22.85 -8.60 4.52
CA LEU A 218 -21.93 -7.72 5.25
C LEU A 218 -22.58 -7.14 6.51
N LEU A 219 -23.84 -6.71 6.42
CA LEU A 219 -24.59 -6.18 7.58
C LEU A 219 -24.98 -7.25 8.61
N ASN A 220 -24.95 -8.53 8.23
CA ASN A 220 -25.18 -9.66 9.14
C ASN A 220 -23.86 -10.28 9.64
N ASP A 221 -22.74 -9.57 9.50
CA ASP A 221 -21.41 -10.00 9.94
C ASP A 221 -20.96 -11.35 9.33
N ASN A 222 -21.46 -11.69 8.14
CA ASN A 222 -21.01 -12.88 7.43
C ASN A 222 -19.59 -12.71 6.90
N ARG A 223 -18.83 -13.82 6.85
CA ARG A 223 -17.51 -13.85 6.21
C ARG A 223 -17.68 -13.77 4.70
N ILE A 224 -17.10 -12.74 4.08
CA ILE A 224 -17.14 -12.52 2.64
C ILE A 224 -15.73 -12.67 2.08
N VAL A 225 -15.58 -13.48 1.04
CA VAL A 225 -14.31 -13.69 0.33
C VAL A 225 -14.52 -13.35 -1.14
N PHE A 226 -13.67 -12.46 -1.66
CA PHE A 226 -13.59 -12.19 -3.09
C PHE A 226 -12.46 -13.00 -3.72
N LEU A 227 -12.72 -13.55 -4.91
CA LEU A 227 -11.73 -14.28 -5.69
C LEU A 227 -11.59 -13.60 -7.05
N SER A 228 -10.35 -13.30 -7.45
CA SER A 228 -10.04 -12.64 -8.71
C SER A 228 -8.61 -12.95 -9.12
N LYS A 229 -8.35 -12.87 -10.42
CA LYS A 229 -6.98 -12.92 -10.97
C LYS A 229 -6.30 -11.54 -10.98
N SER A 230 -7.04 -10.47 -10.69
CA SER A 230 -6.57 -9.09 -10.71
C SER A 230 -6.68 -8.47 -9.32
N TYR A 231 -5.53 -8.08 -8.76
CA TYR A 231 -5.44 -7.38 -7.49
C TYR A 231 -6.16 -6.04 -7.50
N THR A 232 -6.12 -5.32 -8.64
CA THR A 232 -6.84 -4.05 -8.79
C THR A 232 -8.35 -4.22 -8.67
N TYR A 233 -8.92 -5.30 -9.22
CA TYR A 233 -10.35 -5.56 -9.07
C TYR A 233 -10.72 -6.03 -7.66
N LEU A 234 -9.84 -6.78 -6.97
CA LEU A 234 -10.05 -7.14 -5.56
C LEU A 234 -10.15 -5.88 -4.71
N ASP A 235 -9.12 -5.02 -4.77
CA ASP A 235 -9.06 -3.77 -4.00
C ASP A 235 -10.29 -2.88 -4.25
N LYS A 236 -10.67 -2.66 -5.52
CA LYS A 236 -11.87 -1.89 -5.87
C LYS A 236 -13.15 -2.52 -5.32
N CYS A 237 -13.33 -3.83 -5.48
CA CYS A 237 -14.55 -4.50 -5.02
C CYS A 237 -14.67 -4.51 -3.50
N THR A 238 -13.59 -4.78 -2.79
CA THR A 238 -13.56 -4.80 -1.32
C THR A 238 -13.75 -3.40 -0.76
N HIS A 239 -13.08 -2.39 -1.33
CA HIS A 239 -13.25 -0.98 -0.93
C HIS A 239 -14.67 -0.47 -1.20
N ALA A 240 -15.25 -0.81 -2.36
CA ALA A 240 -16.61 -0.46 -2.70
C ALA A 240 -17.63 -1.05 -1.73
N LEU A 241 -17.53 -2.35 -1.42
CA LEU A 241 -18.47 -3.02 -0.53
C LEU A 241 -18.45 -2.41 0.88
N ILE A 242 -17.25 -2.13 1.41
CA ILE A 242 -17.08 -1.46 2.70
C ILE A 242 -17.58 0.00 2.66
N SER A 243 -17.44 0.69 1.54
CA SER A 243 -17.91 2.07 1.40
C SER A 243 -19.43 2.16 1.34
N LEU A 244 -20.11 1.14 0.82
CA LEU A 244 -21.57 1.11 0.69
C LEU A 244 -22.31 1.06 2.04
N ILE A 245 -21.67 0.56 3.10
CA ILE A 245 -22.30 0.52 4.44
C ILE A 245 -22.20 1.85 5.20
N TYR A 246 -21.63 2.90 4.60
CA TYR A 246 -21.64 4.23 5.21
C TYR A 246 -23.07 4.63 5.67
N PRO A 247 -23.25 5.18 6.89
CA PRO A 247 -22.23 5.66 7.83
C PRO A 247 -21.72 4.60 8.83
N ILE A 248 -22.10 3.33 8.68
CA ILE A 248 -21.64 2.23 9.54
C ILE A 248 -20.16 1.97 9.26
N LYS A 249 -19.36 1.88 10.32
CA LYS A 249 -17.94 1.53 10.22
C LYS A 249 -17.75 0.03 10.35
N TYR A 250 -17.15 -0.60 9.35
CA TYR A 250 -16.71 -1.98 9.44
C TYR A 250 -15.55 -2.10 10.44
N LYS A 251 -15.76 -2.81 11.54
CA LYS A 251 -14.80 -2.95 12.65
C LYS A 251 -14.07 -4.30 12.68
N PHE A 252 -14.44 -5.24 11.82
CA PHE A 252 -13.78 -6.53 11.75
C PHE A 252 -12.54 -6.48 10.87
N VAL A 253 -11.82 -7.61 10.82
CA VAL A 253 -10.65 -7.79 9.97
C VAL A 253 -11.01 -7.49 8.52
N TYR A 254 -10.29 -6.53 7.94
CA TYR A 254 -10.37 -6.15 6.54
C TYR A 254 -8.99 -6.38 5.92
N ILE A 255 -8.90 -7.39 5.05
CA ILE A 255 -7.68 -7.75 4.32
C ILE A 255 -8.09 -7.91 2.84
N PRO A 256 -7.87 -6.89 2.00
CA PRO A 256 -8.16 -6.94 0.57
C PRO A 256 -7.46 -8.10 -0.15
N ILE A 257 -6.20 -8.38 0.20
CA ILE A 257 -5.38 -9.39 -0.45
C ILE A 257 -4.72 -10.25 0.61
N LEU A 258 -5.06 -11.54 0.62
CA LEU A 258 -4.44 -12.50 1.52
C LEU A 258 -3.22 -13.14 0.82
N PRO A 259 -2.04 -13.18 1.46
CA PRO A 259 -0.92 -13.95 0.93
C PRO A 259 -1.25 -15.45 0.91
N LYS A 260 -0.60 -16.19 0.03
CA LYS A 260 -0.69 -17.65 0.02
C LYS A 260 0.13 -18.23 1.17
N ASP A 261 -0.50 -19.14 1.92
CA ASP A 261 0.18 -20.05 2.84
C ASP A 261 1.14 -21.00 2.09
#